data_AF-A0AA39Q9U8-F1
#
_entry.id   AF-A0AA39Q9U8-F1
#
_cell.length_a   1.000
_cell.length_b   1.000
_cell.length_c   1.000
_cell.angle_alpha   90.00
_cell.angle_beta   90.00
_cell.angle_gamma   90.00
#
_symmetry.space_group_name_H-M   'P 1'
#
loop_
_entity.id
_entity.type
_entity.pdbx_description
1 polymer ?
#
loop_
_entity_poly.entity_id
_entity_poly.type
_entity_poly.pdbx_seq_one_letter_code
_entity_poly.pdbx_strand_id
1 'polypeptide(L)'
;MAVTQNSYVCQTHACLQEYEERKKQPKKRGRLNGDEKPKLFTSDEFTERAQDHEKEANDKEEAKAVRGNAMKKYKAAMDEWKKEEEDHMAINERKKEKYQHHVAACEAERSQAKTKGRKMGWKKPRLADFELEKQRTKPTLKYFVNAATLQ
;
A
#
# COMPACT_ATOMS: atom_id res chain seq x y z
N MET A 1 27.93 -58.84 -13.76
CA MET A 1 28.47 -57.54 -13.31
C MET A 1 27.70 -56.39 -13.97
N ALA A 2 26.39 -56.22 -13.67
CA ALA A 2 25.57 -55.15 -14.30
C ALA A 2 24.94 -54.19 -13.26
N VAL A 3 24.89 -54.60 -12.00
CA VAL A 3 24.22 -53.84 -10.91
C VAL A 3 25.06 -52.63 -10.46
N THR A 4 26.39 -52.73 -10.51
CA THR A 4 27.30 -51.64 -10.10
C THR A 4 27.33 -50.49 -11.09
N GLN A 5 27.24 -50.79 -12.39
CA GLN A 5 27.27 -49.77 -13.44
C GLN A 5 25.98 -48.94 -13.47
N ASN A 6 24.81 -49.58 -13.32
CA ASN A 6 23.54 -48.86 -13.21
C ASN A 6 23.48 -47.96 -11.98
N SER A 7 23.96 -48.43 -10.81
CA SER A 7 23.99 -47.61 -9.59
C SER A 7 24.88 -46.37 -9.75
N TYR A 8 26.07 -46.54 -10.34
CA TYR A 8 26.98 -45.43 -10.60
C TYR A 8 26.39 -44.42 -11.59
N VAL A 9 25.80 -44.90 -12.69
CA VAL A 9 25.16 -44.04 -13.71
C VAL A 9 23.96 -43.27 -13.12
N CYS A 10 23.14 -43.89 -12.27
CA CYS A 10 22.05 -43.19 -11.60
C CYS A 10 22.55 -42.09 -10.66
N GLN A 11 23.64 -42.34 -9.92
CA GLN A 11 24.23 -41.33 -9.03
C GLN A 11 24.84 -40.15 -9.79
N THR A 12 25.55 -40.42 -10.89
CA THR A 12 26.14 -39.36 -11.70
C THR A 12 25.07 -38.52 -12.40
N HIS A 13 24.00 -39.16 -12.88
CA HIS A 13 22.85 -38.46 -13.45
C HIS A 13 22.14 -37.57 -12.42
N ALA A 14 21.90 -38.07 -11.21
CA ALA A 14 21.30 -37.26 -10.15
C ALA A 14 22.16 -36.04 -9.80
N CYS A 15 23.47 -36.22 -9.67
CA CYS A 15 24.40 -35.14 -9.37
C CYS A 15 24.48 -34.09 -10.50
N LEU A 16 24.43 -34.52 -11.77
CA LEU A 16 24.36 -33.64 -12.93
C LEU A 16 23.04 -32.86 -12.99
N GLN A 17 21.93 -33.52 -12.71
CA GLN A 17 20.61 -32.88 -12.70
C GLN A 17 20.52 -31.81 -11.62
N GLU A 18 20.99 -32.08 -10.40
CA GLU A 18 21.06 -31.07 -9.34
C GLU A 18 21.94 -29.86 -9.73
N TYR A 19 23.05 -30.10 -10.43
CA TYR A 19 23.93 -29.03 -10.88
C TYR A 19 23.27 -28.14 -11.95
N GLU A 20 22.55 -28.74 -12.89
CA GLU A 20 21.80 -28.01 -13.92
C GLU A 20 20.61 -27.22 -13.34
N GLU A 21 19.90 -27.79 -12.38
CA GLU A 21 18.80 -27.11 -11.69
C GLU A 21 19.31 -25.93 -10.85
N ARG A 22 20.47 -26.06 -10.20
CA ARG A 22 21.13 -24.96 -9.47
C ARG A 22 21.57 -23.81 -10.38
N LYS A 23 22.07 -24.10 -11.59
CA LYS A 23 22.42 -23.05 -12.58
C LYS A 23 21.21 -22.25 -13.06
N LYS A 24 20.02 -22.85 -13.03
CA LYS A 24 18.76 -22.20 -13.42
C LYS A 24 18.17 -21.32 -12.31
N GLN A 25 18.59 -21.51 -11.06
CA GLN A 25 18.10 -20.69 -9.95
C GLN A 25 18.81 -19.33 -9.89
N PRO A 26 18.08 -18.23 -9.61
CA PRO A 26 18.70 -16.93 -9.40
C PRO A 26 19.65 -17.00 -8.21
N LYS A 27 20.91 -16.55 -8.39
CA LYS A 27 21.90 -16.49 -7.31
C LYS A 27 21.32 -15.70 -6.14
N LYS A 28 21.29 -16.29 -4.94
CA LYS A 28 20.86 -15.63 -3.71
C LYS A 28 21.83 -14.47 -3.41
N ARG A 29 21.45 -13.23 -3.76
CA ARG A 29 22.21 -12.01 -3.44
C ARG A 29 22.19 -11.76 -1.93
N GLY A 30 23.31 -11.28 -1.39
CA GLY A 30 23.43 -10.93 0.04
C GLY A 30 23.72 -12.08 1.01
N ARG A 31 24.14 -13.27 0.55
CA ARG A 31 24.66 -14.33 1.42
C ARG A 31 26.06 -14.70 0.95
N LEU A 32 27.03 -14.69 1.87
CA LEU A 32 28.44 -14.95 1.55
C LEU A 32 28.60 -16.29 0.80
N ASN A 33 27.79 -17.29 1.18
CA ASN A 33 27.59 -18.56 0.50
C ASN A 33 26.12 -18.73 0.06
N GLY A 34 25.79 -18.22 -1.13
CA GLY A 34 24.45 -18.35 -1.73
C GLY A 34 24.08 -19.77 -2.18
N ASP A 35 25.08 -20.65 -2.34
CA ASP A 35 24.94 -21.98 -2.97
C ASP A 35 24.89 -23.15 -1.98
N GLU A 36 24.74 -22.86 -0.68
CA GLU A 36 24.65 -23.84 0.45
C GLU A 36 25.86 -24.78 0.62
N LYS A 37 26.84 -24.73 -0.28
CA LYS A 37 28.14 -25.40 -0.13
C LYS A 37 29.18 -24.42 0.42
N PRO A 38 30.03 -24.83 1.39
CA PRO A 38 31.18 -24.05 1.78
C PRO A 38 32.10 -23.90 0.58
N LYS A 39 32.33 -22.66 0.13
CA LYS A 39 33.32 -22.35 -0.88
C LYS A 39 34.59 -21.88 -0.16
N LEU A 40 35.72 -22.48 -0.52
CA LEU A 40 37.04 -21.97 -0.11
C LEU A 40 37.30 -20.72 -0.94
N PHE A 41 37.37 -19.58 -0.27
CA PHE A 41 37.78 -18.30 -0.86
C PHE A 41 39.26 -18.09 -0.60
N THR A 42 39.93 -17.42 -1.53
CA THR A 42 41.23 -16.80 -1.23
C THR A 42 41.01 -15.64 -0.26
N SER A 43 42.05 -15.27 0.50
CA SER A 43 41.98 -14.20 1.51
C SER A 43 41.35 -12.93 0.95
N ASP A 44 41.77 -12.52 -0.25
CA ASP A 44 41.32 -11.29 -0.90
C ASP A 44 39.83 -11.36 -1.30
N GLU A 45 39.41 -12.47 -1.93
CA GLU A 45 38.01 -12.69 -2.34
C GLU A 45 37.04 -12.69 -1.16
N PHE A 46 37.47 -13.22 -0.01
CA PHE A 46 36.67 -13.19 1.21
C PHE A 46 36.49 -11.76 1.73
N THR A 47 37.56 -10.95 1.74
CA THR A 47 37.50 -9.56 2.23
C THR A 47 36.61 -8.68 1.35
N GLU A 48 36.70 -8.79 0.03
CA GLU A 48 35.85 -8.03 -0.90
C GLU A 48 34.37 -8.38 -0.70
N ARG A 49 34.06 -9.67 -0.57
CA ARG A 49 32.68 -10.14 -0.42
C ARG A 49 32.10 -9.82 0.96
N ALA A 50 32.92 -9.77 2.00
CA ALA A 50 32.53 -9.30 3.32
C ALA A 50 32.19 -7.80 3.29
N GLN A 51 33.01 -6.97 2.62
CA GLN A 51 32.74 -5.55 2.45
C GLN A 51 31.47 -5.28 1.64
N ASP A 52 31.24 -6.02 0.56
CA ASP A 52 30.00 -5.91 -0.23
C ASP A 52 28.76 -6.27 0.61
N HIS A 53 28.87 -7.31 1.44
CA HIS A 53 27.78 -7.72 2.32
C HIS A 53 27.48 -6.65 3.38
N GLU A 54 28.52 -6.03 3.96
CA GLU A 54 28.37 -4.96 4.94
C GLU A 54 27.77 -3.70 4.33
N LYS A 55 28.21 -3.30 3.13
CA LYS A 55 27.60 -2.22 2.35
C LYS A 55 26.12 -2.50 2.05
N GLU A 56 25.81 -3.68 1.54
CA GLU A 56 24.42 -4.08 1.29
C GLU A 56 23.56 -4.08 2.56
N ALA A 57 24.13 -4.45 3.72
CA ALA A 57 23.43 -4.43 4.99
C ALA A 57 23.13 -3.00 5.44
N ASN A 58 24.12 -2.11 5.36
CA ASN A 58 23.98 -0.70 5.68
C ASN A 58 22.95 -0.01 4.77
N ASP A 59 23.04 -0.21 3.44
CA ASP A 59 22.08 0.35 2.48
C ASP A 59 20.64 -0.12 2.77
N LYS A 60 20.47 -1.39 3.15
CA LYS A 60 19.15 -1.95 3.54
C LYS A 60 18.64 -1.34 4.83
N GLU A 61 19.51 -1.07 5.79
CA GLU A 61 19.15 -0.45 7.07
C GLU A 61 18.75 1.02 6.88
N GLU A 62 19.52 1.78 6.11
CA GLU A 62 19.19 3.15 5.75
C GLU A 62 17.86 3.24 4.99
N ALA A 63 17.66 2.38 3.98
CA ALA A 63 16.39 2.32 3.25
C ALA A 63 15.20 1.96 4.16
N LYS A 64 15.40 1.09 5.15
CA LYS A 64 14.39 0.79 6.16
C LYS A 64 14.11 1.99 7.06
N ALA A 65 15.13 2.73 7.48
CA ALA A 65 14.97 3.92 8.31
C ALA A 65 14.19 5.02 7.57
N VAL A 66 14.52 5.29 6.30
CA VAL A 66 13.81 6.24 5.43
C VAL A 66 12.34 5.85 5.28
N ARG A 67 12.05 4.57 4.99
CA ARG A 67 10.67 4.06 4.89
C ARG A 67 9.94 4.15 6.23
N GLY A 68 10.61 3.84 7.34
CA GLY A 68 10.07 3.95 8.69
C GLY A 68 9.66 5.37 9.03
N ASN A 69 10.50 6.36 8.70
CA ASN A 69 10.20 7.77 8.92
C ASN A 69 9.06 8.26 8.02
N ALA A 70 9.03 7.89 6.74
CA ALA A 70 7.93 8.18 5.84
C ALA A 70 6.59 7.60 6.35
N MET A 71 6.62 6.38 6.89
CA MET A 71 5.44 5.74 7.46
C MET A 71 4.94 6.46 8.72
N LYS A 72 5.84 6.93 9.59
CA LYS A 72 5.46 7.75 10.76
C LYS A 72 4.78 9.05 10.35
N LYS A 73 5.36 9.78 9.39
CA LYS A 73 4.77 11.01 8.83
C LYS A 73 3.41 10.75 8.18
N TYR A 74 3.29 9.67 7.42
CA TYR A 74 2.03 9.27 6.80
C TYR A 74 0.94 8.95 7.84
N LYS A 75 1.29 8.24 8.93
CA LYS A 75 0.34 7.94 10.01
C LYS A 75 -0.16 9.23 10.68
N ALA A 76 0.74 10.15 11.02
CA ALA A 76 0.37 11.43 11.60
C ALA A 76 -0.59 12.22 10.68
N ALA A 77 -0.25 12.34 9.39
CA ALA A 77 -1.11 13.02 8.41
C ALA A 77 -2.46 12.32 8.21
N MET A 78 -2.50 10.98 8.30
CA MET A 78 -3.75 10.21 8.26
C MET A 78 -4.64 10.47 9.46
N ASP A 79 -4.06 10.55 10.65
CA ASP A 79 -4.81 10.79 11.88
C ASP A 79 -5.37 12.21 11.92
N GLU A 80 -4.61 13.20 11.44
CA GLU A 80 -5.10 14.57 11.21
C GLU A 80 -6.24 14.59 10.18
N TRP A 81 -6.03 13.97 9.02
CA TRP A 81 -7.06 13.90 7.98
C TRP A 81 -8.35 13.24 8.46
N LYS A 82 -8.28 12.19 9.28
CA LYS A 82 -9.47 11.54 9.86
C LYS A 82 -10.27 12.50 10.76
N LYS A 83 -9.60 13.23 11.64
CA LYS A 83 -10.27 14.20 12.54
C LYS A 83 -11.00 15.27 11.73
N GLU A 84 -10.33 15.81 10.72
CA GLU A 84 -10.93 16.81 9.85
C GLU A 84 -12.11 16.24 9.03
N GLU A 85 -12.00 14.99 8.56
CA GLU A 85 -13.05 14.33 7.80
C GLU A 85 -14.27 14.02 8.68
N GLU A 86 -14.08 13.68 9.96
CA GLU A 86 -15.17 13.51 10.93
C GLU A 86 -15.95 14.82 11.12
N ASP A 87 -15.26 15.94 11.35
CA ASP A 87 -15.88 17.26 11.47
C ASP A 87 -16.63 17.67 10.19
N HIS A 88 -16.00 17.43 9.04
CA HIS A 88 -16.57 17.72 7.72
C HIS A 88 -17.83 16.88 7.45
N MET A 89 -17.81 15.60 7.79
CA MET A 89 -18.96 14.71 7.69
C MET A 89 -20.12 15.17 8.58
N ALA A 90 -19.83 15.62 9.81
CA ALA A 90 -20.84 16.15 10.72
C ALA A 90 -21.49 17.44 10.19
N ILE A 91 -20.71 18.34 9.58
CA ILE A 91 -21.24 19.55 8.94
C ILE A 91 -22.16 19.18 7.76
N ASN A 92 -21.72 18.26 6.91
CA ASN A 92 -22.49 17.79 5.77
C ASN A 92 -23.77 17.05 6.18
N GLU A 93 -23.74 16.31 7.29
CA GLU A 93 -24.92 15.68 7.86
C GLU A 93 -25.95 16.73 8.30
N ARG A 94 -25.53 17.75 9.05
CA ARG A 94 -26.42 18.89 9.42
C ARG A 94 -27.02 19.58 8.20
N LYS A 95 -26.23 19.76 7.12
CA LYS A 95 -26.73 20.33 5.85
C LYS A 95 -27.77 19.41 5.21
N LYS A 96 -27.56 18.09 5.23
CA LYS A 96 -28.53 17.09 4.74
C LYS A 96 -29.80 17.08 5.59
N GLU A 97 -29.70 17.17 6.90
CA GLU A 97 -30.87 17.25 7.80
C GLU A 97 -31.73 18.47 7.49
N LYS A 98 -31.10 19.65 7.30
CA LYS A 98 -31.82 20.86 6.86
C LYS A 98 -32.52 20.63 5.51
N TYR A 99 -31.84 20.03 4.54
CA TYR A 99 -32.45 19.68 3.26
C TYR A 99 -33.68 18.76 3.45
N GLN A 100 -33.56 17.71 4.25
CA GLN A 100 -34.66 16.78 4.52
C GLN A 100 -35.84 17.50 5.19
N HIS A 101 -35.57 18.39 6.14
CA HIS A 101 -36.60 19.21 6.79
C HIS A 101 -37.34 20.10 5.76
N HIS A 102 -36.60 20.79 4.88
CA HIS A 102 -37.21 21.62 3.83
C HIS A 102 -38.00 20.79 2.80
N VAL A 103 -37.50 19.59 2.46
CA VAL A 103 -38.22 18.65 1.59
C VAL A 103 -39.52 18.17 2.24
N ALA A 104 -39.47 17.78 3.52
CA ALA A 104 -40.65 17.34 4.26
C ALA A 104 -41.69 18.46 4.37
N ALA A 105 -41.27 19.70 4.66
CA ALA A 105 -42.16 20.85 4.67
C ALA A 105 -42.82 21.09 3.31
N CYS A 106 -42.05 21.01 2.22
CA CYS A 106 -42.57 21.11 0.86
C CYS A 106 -43.55 19.98 0.53
N GLU A 107 -43.29 18.74 0.97
CA GLU A 107 -44.20 17.62 0.74
C GLU A 107 -45.49 17.71 1.55
N ALA A 108 -45.41 18.20 2.79
CA ALA A 108 -46.58 18.47 3.64
C ALA A 108 -47.46 19.60 3.06
N GLU A 109 -46.85 20.68 2.58
CA GLU A 109 -47.62 21.74 1.91
C GLU A 109 -48.23 21.21 0.60
N ARG A 110 -47.55 20.29 -0.10
CA ARG A 110 -48.04 19.71 -1.36
C ARG A 110 -49.26 18.83 -1.13
N SER A 111 -49.27 18.06 -0.05
CA SER A 111 -50.43 17.27 0.32
C SER A 111 -51.60 18.17 0.71
N GLN A 112 -51.37 19.24 1.48
CA GLN A 112 -52.41 20.22 1.82
C GLN A 112 -52.94 21.00 0.62
N ALA A 113 -52.09 21.36 -0.35
CA ALA A 113 -52.52 22.03 -1.57
C ALA A 113 -53.43 21.12 -2.40
N LYS A 114 -53.08 19.83 -2.53
CA LYS A 114 -53.91 18.82 -3.19
C LYS A 114 -55.29 18.68 -2.55
N THR A 115 -55.36 18.58 -1.22
CA THR A 115 -56.66 18.44 -0.52
C THR A 115 -57.54 19.68 -0.68
N LYS A 116 -56.93 20.87 -0.76
CA LYS A 116 -57.62 22.14 -0.98
C LYS A 116 -57.85 22.48 -2.46
N GLY A 117 -57.48 21.60 -3.39
CA GLY A 117 -57.61 21.85 -4.84
C GLY A 117 -56.74 22.99 -5.38
N ARG A 118 -55.70 23.41 -4.64
CA ARG A 118 -54.78 24.50 -5.01
C ARG A 118 -53.49 23.93 -5.60
N LYS A 119 -52.84 24.68 -6.48
CA LYS A 119 -51.50 24.36 -6.98
C LYS A 119 -50.45 25.08 -6.13
N MET A 120 -49.37 24.39 -5.81
CA MET A 120 -48.21 25.00 -5.14
C MET A 120 -47.41 25.82 -6.14
N GLY A 121 -47.07 27.07 -5.78
CA GLY A 121 -46.30 27.99 -6.62
C GLY A 121 -44.78 27.83 -6.53
N TRP A 122 -44.28 27.13 -5.51
CA TRP A 122 -42.85 26.99 -5.24
C TRP A 122 -42.33 25.61 -5.67
N LYS A 123 -41.06 25.56 -6.06
CA LYS A 123 -40.39 24.33 -6.50
C LYS A 123 -39.80 23.58 -5.31
N LYS A 124 -39.71 22.24 -5.42
CA LYS A 124 -39.04 21.40 -4.42
C LYS A 124 -37.56 21.85 -4.27
N PRO A 125 -37.06 22.03 -3.04
CA PRO A 125 -35.66 22.34 -2.78
C PRO A 125 -34.73 21.30 -3.44
N ARG A 126 -33.56 21.71 -3.95
CA ARG A 126 -32.56 20.80 -4.51
C ARG A 126 -31.40 20.64 -3.54
N LEU A 127 -30.80 19.46 -3.53
CA LEU A 127 -29.64 19.19 -2.66
C LEU A 127 -28.43 20.08 -2.99
N ALA A 128 -28.29 20.51 -4.25
CA ALA A 128 -27.25 21.43 -4.71
C ALA A 128 -27.32 22.82 -4.03
N ASP A 129 -28.51 23.22 -3.55
CA ASP A 129 -28.74 24.52 -2.92
C ASP A 129 -28.18 24.57 -1.47
N PHE A 130 -27.76 23.43 -0.92
CA PHE A 130 -27.28 23.29 0.46
C PHE A 130 -25.76 23.22 0.58
N GLU A 131 -25.03 23.53 -0.50
CA GLU A 131 -23.55 23.68 -0.54
C GLU A 131 -22.81 22.63 0.30
N LEU A 132 -22.98 21.35 -0.06
CA LEU A 132 -22.23 20.26 0.54
C LEU A 132 -20.75 20.45 0.25
N GLU A 133 -19.94 20.37 1.30
CA GLU A 133 -18.50 20.49 1.16
C GLU A 133 -17.94 19.21 0.51
N LYS A 134 -16.95 19.40 -0.38
CA LYS A 134 -16.29 18.30 -1.09
C LYS A 134 -15.31 17.61 -0.15
N GLN A 135 -15.25 16.28 -0.24
CA GLN A 135 -14.29 15.47 0.53
C GLN A 135 -12.86 15.97 0.31
N ARG A 136 -12.09 16.05 1.41
CA ARG A 136 -10.69 16.46 1.35
C ARG A 136 -9.85 15.37 0.70
N THR A 137 -8.78 15.78 0.02
CA THR A 137 -7.86 14.83 -0.63
C THR A 137 -7.13 14.00 0.43
N LYS A 138 -7.33 12.69 0.36
CA LYS A 138 -6.71 11.74 1.28
C LYS A 138 -5.18 11.71 1.12
N PRO A 139 -4.39 11.79 2.20
CA PRO A 139 -2.94 11.64 2.12
C PRO A 139 -2.54 10.29 1.52
N THR A 140 -1.44 10.22 0.76
CA THR A 140 -0.95 8.96 0.18
C THR A 140 0.49 8.69 0.57
N LEU A 141 0.82 7.42 0.87
CA LEU A 141 2.17 7.03 1.28
C LEU A 141 3.23 7.37 0.22
N LYS A 142 2.86 7.35 -1.06
CA LYS A 142 3.74 7.71 -2.19
C LYS A 142 4.33 9.12 -2.03
N TYR A 143 3.52 10.08 -1.57
CA TYR A 143 3.97 11.45 -1.34
C TYR A 143 5.08 11.51 -0.28
N PHE A 144 4.91 10.80 0.84
CA PHE A 144 5.87 10.79 1.95
C PHE A 144 7.14 10.00 1.64
N VAL A 145 7.04 8.93 0.84
CA VAL A 145 8.22 8.17 0.39
C VAL A 145 9.04 8.99 -0.59
N ASN A 146 8.41 9.62 -1.59
CA ASN A 146 9.11 10.47 -2.57
C ASN A 146 9.77 11.68 -1.90
N ALA A 147 9.09 12.30 -0.93
CA ALA A 147 9.65 13.41 -0.16
C ALA A 147 10.86 12.98 0.70
N ALA A 148 10.88 11.74 1.17
CA ALA A 148 11.99 11.21 1.98
C ALA A 148 13.19 10.74 1.13
N THR A 149 13.01 10.52 -0.18
CA THR A 149 14.08 10.16 -1.12
C THR A 149 14.72 11.36 -1.82
N LEU A 150 14.16 12.56 -1.66
CA LEU A 150 14.64 13.81 -2.25
C LEU A 150 15.50 14.66 -1.28
N GLN A 151 15.77 14.15 -0.08
CA GLN A 151 16.67 14.73 0.92
C GLN A 151 17.97 13.95 0.96
#